data_AF-A0AA39ZSN6-F1
#
_entry.id   AF-A0AA39ZSN6-F1
#
_cell.length_a   1.000
_cell.length_b   1.000
_cell.length_c   1.000
_cell.angle_alpha   90.00
_cell.angle_beta   90.00
_cell.angle_gamma   90.00
#
_symmetry.space_group_name_H-M   'P 1'
#
loop_
_entity.id
_entity.type
_entity.pdbx_description
1 polymer ?
#
loop_
_entity_poly.entity_id
_entity_poly.type
_entity_poly.pdbx_seq_one_letter_code
_entity_poly.pdbx_strand_id
1 'polypeptide(L)'
;EEERNSWTADPHHFTGGRWRYIVLKPGQSVFFMPGTIHCVFRVRQHQTLALGGHVLQWSDIRRWMQVVLAQIKNSAITNEDMRRSAPKYVLAVAKLVKAR
;
A
#
# COMPACT_ATOMS: atom_id res chain seq x y z
N GLU A 1 -8.23 -13.48 -3.81
CA GLU A 1 -8.34 -13.26 -2.35
C GLU A 1 -7.44 -14.24 -1.60
N GLU A 2 -7.46 -15.51 -2.00
CA GLU A 2 -6.56 -16.56 -1.50
C GLU A 2 -5.07 -16.20 -1.53
N GLU A 3 -4.51 -15.75 -2.67
CA GLU A 3 -3.09 -15.33 -2.74
C GLU A 3 -2.73 -14.24 -1.71
N ARG A 4 -3.62 -13.26 -1.53
CA ARG A 4 -3.43 -12.17 -0.55
C ARG A 4 -3.46 -12.71 0.87
N ASN A 5 -4.34 -13.66 1.16
CA ASN A 5 -4.44 -14.28 2.49
C ASN A 5 -3.19 -15.12 2.79
N SER A 6 -2.71 -15.90 1.83
CA SER A 6 -1.45 -16.65 1.95
C SER A 6 -0.25 -15.73 2.18
N TRP A 7 -0.14 -14.63 1.43
CA TRP A 7 0.89 -13.62 1.67
C TRP A 7 0.75 -12.97 3.06
N THR A 8 -0.47 -12.64 3.49
CA THR A 8 -0.70 -12.01 4.80
C THR A 8 -0.35 -12.93 5.97
N ALA A 9 -0.48 -14.25 5.78
CA ALA A 9 -0.17 -15.25 6.80
C ALA A 9 1.34 -15.42 7.04
N ASP A 10 2.15 -15.32 5.98
CA ASP A 10 3.61 -15.45 6.07
C ASP A 10 4.32 -14.53 5.05
N PRO A 11 4.33 -13.20 5.29
CA PRO A 11 4.83 -12.24 4.32
C PRO A 11 6.34 -12.35 4.09
N HIS A 12 7.08 -12.97 5.01
CA HIS A 12 8.54 -13.10 4.94
C HIS A 12 9.00 -14.32 4.12
N HIS A 13 8.18 -15.38 4.03
CA HIS A 13 8.53 -16.58 3.25
C HIS A 13 7.58 -16.86 2.09
N PHE A 14 6.61 -15.97 1.83
CA PHE A 14 5.71 -16.12 0.69
C PHE A 14 6.46 -16.02 -0.65
N THR A 15 6.42 -17.10 -1.42
CA THR A 15 7.05 -17.23 -2.76
C THR A 15 6.05 -17.46 -3.89
N GLY A 16 4.76 -17.61 -3.57
CA GLY A 16 3.71 -17.88 -4.55
C GLY A 16 3.21 -16.65 -5.31
N GLY A 17 2.08 -16.83 -6.02
CA GLY A 17 1.34 -15.75 -6.68
C GLY A 17 1.89 -15.31 -8.04
N ARG A 18 1.14 -14.44 -8.72
CA ARG A 18 1.56 -13.85 -10.00
C ARG A 18 2.26 -12.51 -9.80
N TRP A 19 3.56 -12.50 -10.02
CA TRP A 19 4.38 -11.30 -9.93
C TRP A 19 4.41 -10.54 -11.26
N ARG A 20 4.32 -9.22 -11.17
CA ARG A 20 4.51 -8.32 -12.32
C ARG A 20 5.58 -7.31 -11.94
N TYR A 21 6.52 -7.06 -12.85
CA TYR A 21 7.53 -6.04 -12.67
C TYR A 21 7.53 -5.09 -13.87
N ILE A 22 7.94 -3.85 -13.60
CA ILE A 22 8.17 -2.82 -14.62
C ILE A 22 9.42 -2.03 -14.23
N VAL A 23 10.24 -1.68 -15.23
CA VAL A 23 11.35 -0.77 -15.04
C VAL A 23 10.85 0.64 -15.33
N LEU A 24 10.74 1.46 -14.29
CA LEU A 24 10.37 2.86 -14.43
C LEU A 24 11.54 3.66 -14.99
N LYS A 25 11.29 4.36 -16.11
CA LYS A 25 12.23 5.27 -16.77
C LYS A 25 11.98 6.71 -16.33
N PRO A 26 12.97 7.62 -16.46
CA PRO A 26 12.78 9.04 -16.20
C PRO A 26 11.56 9.61 -16.95
N GLY A 27 10.77 10.44 -16.27
CA GLY A 27 9.54 11.04 -16.81
C GLY A 27 8.28 10.17 -16.70
N GLN A 28 8.39 8.90 -16.29
CA GLN A 28 7.23 8.05 -16.06
C GLN A 28 6.67 8.21 -14.65
N SER A 29 5.36 7.99 -14.52
CA SER A 29 4.65 7.95 -13.24
C SER A 29 3.98 6.59 -13.06
N VAL A 30 3.84 6.17 -11.80
CA VAL A 30 3.13 4.94 -11.42
C VAL A 30 2.07 5.28 -10.38
N PHE A 31 0.91 4.63 -10.48
CA PHE A 31 -0.19 4.78 -9.53
C PHE A 31 -0.56 3.41 -8.97
N PHE A 32 -0.60 3.31 -7.64
CA PHE A 32 -0.93 2.07 -6.94
C PHE A 32 -2.32 2.19 -6.30
N MET A 33 -3.21 1.28 -6.67
CA MET A 33 -4.52 1.17 -6.03
C MET A 33 -4.36 0.76 -4.54
N PRO A 34 -5.34 1.06 -3.68
CA PRO A 34 -5.29 0.66 -2.27
C PRO A 34 -5.07 -0.84 -2.08
N GLY A 35 -4.06 -1.19 -1.28
CA GLY A 35 -3.70 -2.57 -1.00
C GLY A 35 -2.91 -3.28 -2.09
N THR A 36 -2.39 -2.57 -3.09
CA THR A 36 -1.39 -3.14 -4.00
C THR A 36 -0.10 -3.45 -3.24
N ILE A 37 0.18 -4.75 -3.08
CA ILE A 37 1.44 -5.25 -2.52
C ILE A 37 2.53 -5.01 -3.56
N HIS A 38 3.60 -4.32 -3.19
CA HIS A 38 4.70 -3.99 -4.08
C HIS A 38 6.02 -3.84 -3.32
N CYS A 39 7.12 -4.04 -4.05
CA CYS A 39 8.47 -3.78 -3.60
C CYS A 39 9.20 -2.95 -4.67
N VAL A 40 10.10 -2.08 -4.23
CA VAL A 40 10.82 -1.16 -5.10
C VAL A 40 12.32 -1.41 -4.95
N PHE A 41 12.99 -1.63 -6.07
CA PHE A 41 14.43 -1.79 -6.15
C PHE A 41 15.03 -0.66 -6.97
N ARG A 42 16.22 -0.20 -6.58
CA ARG A 42 16.99 0.78 -7.35
C ARG A 42 18.07 0.06 -8.15
N VAL A 43 18.10 0.30 -9.47
CA VAL A 43 19.17 -0.20 -10.33
C VAL A 43 20.47 0.53 -9.97
N ARG A 44 21.57 -0.21 -9.78
CA ARG A 44 22.84 0.34 -9.28
C ARG A 44 23.59 1.24 -10.26
N GLN A 45 23.22 1.22 -11.53
CA GLN A 45 23.94 1.93 -12.60
C GLN A 45 23.82 3.46 -12.50
N HIS A 46 22.69 3.96 -11.99
CA HIS A 46 22.41 5.40 -11.94
C HIS A 46 21.72 5.79 -10.63
N GLN A 47 22.01 6.99 -10.14
CA GLN A 47 21.25 7.58 -9.04
C GLN A 47 19.84 7.96 -9.53
N THR A 48 18.83 7.70 -8.71
CA THR A 48 17.43 7.95 -9.05
C THR A 48 16.77 8.85 -8.02
N LEU A 49 15.92 9.78 -8.48
CA LEU A 49 15.05 10.60 -7.64
C LEU A 49 13.61 10.42 -8.13
N ALA A 50 12.69 10.27 -7.20
CA ALA A 50 11.25 10.22 -7.47
C ALA A 50 10.53 11.12 -6.46
N LEU A 51 9.49 11.81 -6.92
CA LEU A 51 8.54 12.52 -6.09
C LEU A 51 7.25 11.72 -6.04
N GLY A 52 6.65 11.62 -4.85
CA GLY A 52 5.46 10.81 -4.65
C GLY A 52 4.68 11.23 -3.42
N GLY A 53 3.54 10.59 -3.25
CA GLY A 53 2.65 10.80 -2.13
C GLY A 53 1.49 9.81 -2.14
N HIS A 54 0.57 10.01 -1.21
CA HIS A 54 -0.63 9.18 -1.07
C HIS A 54 -1.87 10.02 -1.32
N VAL A 55 -2.85 9.46 -2.03
CA VAL A 55 -4.17 10.07 -2.22
C VAL A 55 -5.24 9.09 -1.78
N LEU A 56 -6.31 9.61 -1.19
CA LEU A 56 -7.50 8.85 -0.83
C LEU A 56 -8.61 9.19 -1.81
N GLN A 57 -9.08 8.19 -2.55
CA GLN A 57 -10.17 8.33 -3.52
C GLN A 57 -11.50 7.86 -2.90
N TRP A 58 -12.59 8.57 -3.20
CA TRP A 58 -13.93 8.22 -2.75
C TRP A 58 -14.36 6.83 -3.23
N SER A 59 -14.01 6.46 -4.47
CA SER A 59 -14.32 5.16 -5.08
C SER A 59 -13.79 3.97 -4.29
N ASP A 60 -12.67 4.14 -3.59
CA ASP A 60 -11.94 3.05 -2.95
C ASP A 60 -11.84 3.21 -1.42
N ILE A 61 -12.58 4.15 -0.82
CA ILE A 61 -12.51 4.44 0.61
C ILE A 61 -12.78 3.21 1.48
N ARG A 62 -13.72 2.36 1.05
CA ARG A 62 -14.04 1.09 1.73
C ARG A 62 -12.88 0.10 1.65
N ARG A 63 -12.30 -0.08 0.46
CA ARG A 63 -11.16 -0.98 0.24
C ARG A 63 -9.94 -0.51 1.02
N TRP A 64 -9.69 0.79 1.05
CA TRP A 64 -8.62 1.38 1.84
C TRP A 64 -8.80 1.12 3.35
N MET A 65 -10.02 1.30 3.89
CA MET A 65 -10.31 0.98 5.29
C MET A 65 -10.07 -0.50 5.64
N GLN A 66 -10.37 -1.42 4.72
CA GLN A 66 -10.06 -2.84 4.91
C GLN A 66 -8.55 -3.09 4.99
N VAL A 67 -7.75 -2.38 4.18
CA VAL A 67 -6.28 -2.46 4.23
C VAL A 67 -5.76 -1.95 5.57
N VAL A 68 -6.25 -0.79 6.03
CA VAL A 68 -5.87 -0.23 7.35
C VAL A 68 -6.18 -1.23 8.47
N LEU A 69 -7.36 -1.85 8.45
CA LEU A 69 -7.71 -2.88 9.43
C LEU A 69 -6.80 -4.11 9.37
N ALA A 70 -6.42 -4.56 8.17
CA ALA A 70 -5.48 -5.67 8.01
C ALA A 70 -4.10 -5.33 8.58
N GLN A 71 -3.60 -4.11 8.33
CA GLN A 71 -2.31 -3.64 8.83
C GLN A 71 -2.30 -3.43 10.35
N ILE A 72 -3.43 -3.05 10.95
CA ILE A 72 -3.57 -3.00 12.41
C ILE A 72 -3.47 -4.42 13.00
N LYS A 73 -4.12 -5.41 12.36
CA LYS A 73 -4.13 -6.81 12.83
C LYS A 73 -2.79 -7.50 12.67
N ASN A 74 -2.07 -7.23 11.58
CA ASN A 74 -0.74 -7.76 11.32
C ASN A 74 0.20 -6.62 10.94
N SER A 75 1.13 -6.28 11.83
CA SER A 75 2.09 -5.20 11.58
C SER A 75 3.23 -5.60 10.63
N ALA A 76 3.45 -6.91 10.39
CA ALA A 76 4.50 -7.39 9.48
C ALA A 76 4.20 -7.13 8.00
N ILE A 77 2.96 -6.75 7.65
CA ILE A 77 2.53 -6.50 6.27
C ILE A 77 2.59 -5.01 5.87
N THR A 78 3.21 -4.16 6.68
CA THR A 78 3.35 -2.73 6.41
C THR A 78 4.66 -2.19 6.97
N ASN A 79 5.19 -1.14 6.34
CA ASN A 79 6.35 -0.41 6.84
C ASN A 79 5.95 0.73 7.81
N GLU A 80 4.65 0.94 8.00
CA GLU A 80 4.09 2.02 8.82
C GLU A 80 3.87 1.60 10.26
N ASP A 81 4.06 2.52 11.21
CA ASP A 81 3.62 2.31 12.59
C ASP A 81 2.11 2.55 12.69
N MET A 82 1.33 1.47 12.55
CA MET A 82 -0.12 1.54 12.56
C MET A 82 -0.71 2.02 13.88
N ARG A 83 0.01 1.90 15.01
CA ARG A 83 -0.47 2.47 16.29
C ARG A 83 -0.53 3.99 16.24
N ARG A 84 0.39 4.62 15.50
CA ARG A 84 0.44 6.07 15.31
C ARG A 84 -0.38 6.54 14.10
N SER A 85 -0.35 5.78 13.02
CA SER A 85 -0.93 6.18 11.74
C SER A 85 -2.44 5.91 11.65
N ALA A 86 -2.93 4.77 12.18
CA ALA A 86 -4.33 4.38 12.03
C ALA A 86 -5.35 5.40 12.58
N PRO A 87 -5.17 6.00 13.78
CA PRO A 87 -6.14 6.97 14.28
C PRO A 87 -6.30 8.17 13.35
N LYS A 88 -5.21 8.68 12.78
CA LYS A 88 -5.21 9.81 11.84
C LYS A 88 -5.98 9.46 10.56
N TYR A 89 -5.74 8.25 10.05
CA TYR A 89 -6.38 7.68 8.88
C TYR A 89 -7.90 7.55 9.05
N VAL A 90 -8.34 6.96 10.16
CA VAL A 90 -9.77 6.80 10.48
C VAL A 90 -10.45 8.16 10.63
N LEU A 91 -9.82 9.11 11.33
CA LEU A 91 -10.37 10.46 11.50
C LEU A 91 -10.50 11.22 10.16
N ALA A 92 -9.51 11.09 9.28
CA ALA A 92 -9.56 11.71 7.95
C ALA A 92 -10.73 11.16 7.12
N VAL A 93 -10.90 9.83 7.09
CA VAL A 93 -12.04 9.18 6.43
C VAL A 93 -13.36 9.61 7.06
N ALA A 94 -13.47 9.62 8.39
CA ALA A 94 -14.70 10.01 9.07
C ALA A 94 -15.11 11.46 8.74
N LYS A 95 -14.14 12.38 8.67
CA LYS A 95 -14.38 13.77 8.24
C LYS A 95 -14.85 13.84 6.79
N LEU A 96 -14.20 13.11 5.88
CA LEU A 96 -14.59 13.05 4.46
C LEU A 96 -16.01 12.51 4.29
N VAL A 97 -16.37 11.44 5.01
CA VAL A 97 -17.71 10.83 4.93
C VAL A 97 -18.78 11.76 5.49
N LYS A 98 -18.51 12.47 6.59
CA LYS A 98 -19.45 13.44 7.17
C LYS A 98 -19.65 14.71 6.34
N ALA A 99 -18.68 15.08 5.52
CA ALA A 99 -18.74 16.27 4.67
C ALA A 99 -19.53 16.05 3.37
N ARG A 100 -20.08 14.85 3.17
CA ARG A 100 -20.95 14.48 2.06
C ARG A 100 -22.41 14.47 2.51
#